data_AF-A0A969KWF3-F1
#
_entry.id   AF-A0A969KWF3-F1
#
_cell.length_a   1.000
_cell.length_b   1.000
_cell.length_c   1.000
_cell.angle_alpha   90.00
_cell.angle_beta   90.00
_cell.angle_gamma   90.00
#
_symmetry.space_group_name_H-M   'P 1'
#
loop_
_entity.id
_entity.type
_entity.pdbx_description
1 polymer ?
#
loop_
_entity_poly.entity_id
_entity_poly.type
_entity_poly.pdbx_seq_one_letter_code
_entity_poly.pdbx_strand_id
1 'polypeptide(L)'
;MTSPRRNRARILTDSGLKKLRERVRSHEVEENAGYKYSLERLGELTGLNSETVKNVLDSKGSDKGTLVRCFEAFGLTLEESDYVSAVRAAVLSDPNFVGRDEAIAT
;
A
#
# COMPACT_ATOMS: atom_id res chain seq x y z
N MET A 1 -6.83 17.19 -21.09
CA MET A 1 -7.92 16.72 -20.19
C MET A 1 -7.29 16.24 -18.90
N THR A 2 -7.11 17.13 -17.92
CA THR A 2 -6.58 16.77 -16.59
C THR A 2 -7.70 16.14 -15.79
N SER A 3 -7.79 14.81 -15.81
CA SER A 3 -8.76 14.04 -15.03
C SER A 3 -8.70 14.47 -13.56
N PRO A 4 -9.84 14.75 -12.90
CA PRO A 4 -9.84 15.13 -11.49
C PRO A 4 -9.12 14.03 -10.73
N ARG A 5 -8.01 14.36 -10.06
CA ARG A 5 -7.18 13.42 -9.31
C ARG A 5 -8.06 12.83 -8.22
N ARG A 6 -8.66 11.66 -8.51
CA ARG A 6 -9.58 10.97 -7.62
C ARG A 6 -8.84 10.72 -6.32
N ASN A 7 -9.30 11.31 -5.23
CA ASN A 7 -8.75 11.19 -3.88
C ASN A 7 -8.96 9.78 -3.25
N ARG A 8 -8.79 8.74 -4.08
CA ARG A 8 -9.04 7.33 -3.78
C ARG A 8 -7.76 6.54 -3.62
N ALA A 9 -6.61 7.12 -3.94
CA ALA A 9 -5.32 6.48 -3.70
C ALA A 9 -5.14 6.23 -2.19
N ARG A 10 -4.77 5.00 -1.87
CA ARG A 10 -4.41 4.49 -0.56
C ARG A 10 -2.95 4.08 -0.59
N ILE A 11 -2.21 4.49 0.42
CA ILE A 11 -0.79 4.20 0.60
C ILE A 11 -0.68 3.27 1.80
N LEU A 12 0.17 2.23 1.70
CA LEU A 12 0.46 1.38 2.84
C LEU A 12 1.21 2.18 3.90
N THR A 13 0.79 2.02 5.16
CA THR A 13 1.59 2.48 6.29
C THR A 13 2.86 1.64 6.41
N ASP A 14 3.86 2.12 7.15
CA ASP A 14 5.08 1.33 7.39
C ASP A 14 4.77 -0.03 8.02
N SER A 15 3.78 -0.09 8.91
CA SER A 15 3.30 -1.34 9.50
C SER A 15 2.66 -2.26 8.47
N GLY A 16 1.77 -1.73 7.62
CA GLY A 16 1.11 -2.52 6.57
C GLY A 16 2.10 -3.04 5.52
N LEU A 17 3.08 -2.22 5.13
CA LEU A 17 4.14 -2.62 4.22
C LEU A 17 5.05 -3.68 4.83
N LYS A 18 5.42 -3.54 6.11
CA LYS A 18 6.21 -4.54 6.83
C LYS A 18 5.47 -5.87 6.91
N LYS A 19 4.20 -5.86 7.31
CA LYS A 19 3.32 -7.04 7.37
C LYS A 19 3.26 -7.77 6.02
N LEU A 20 3.06 -7.03 4.93
CA LEU A 20 3.06 -7.59 3.58
C LEU A 20 4.41 -8.23 3.22
N ARG A 21 5.52 -7.52 3.46
CA ARG A 21 6.88 -8.01 3.15
C ARG A 21 7.25 -9.25 3.95
N GLU A 22 6.88 -9.31 5.22
CA GLU A 22 7.10 -10.48 6.07
C GLU A 22 6.35 -11.70 5.53
N ARG A 23 5.08 -11.52 5.14
CA ARG A 23 4.32 -12.63 4.58
C ARG A 23 4.83 -13.07 3.22
N VAL A 24 5.20 -12.13 2.34
CA VAL A 24 5.88 -12.45 1.07
C VAL A 24 7.14 -13.25 1.34
N ARG A 25 7.95 -12.85 2.33
CA ARG A 25 9.17 -13.56 2.71
C ARG A 25 8.90 -14.98 3.22
N SER A 26 7.87 -15.17 4.04
CA SER A 26 7.45 -16.52 4.45
C SER A 26 7.05 -17.37 3.26
N HIS A 27 6.26 -16.79 2.34
CA HIS A 27 5.83 -17.47 1.12
C HIS A 27 7.02 -17.81 0.19
N GLU A 28 8.03 -16.94 0.09
CA GLU A 28 9.27 -17.24 -0.63
C GLU A 28 10.00 -18.46 -0.04
N VAL A 29 10.03 -18.59 1.29
CA VAL A 29 10.67 -19.72 1.98
C VAL A 29 9.87 -21.00 1.79
N GLU A 30 8.54 -20.93 1.89
CA GLU A 30 7.62 -22.07 1.79
C GLU A 30 7.52 -22.58 0.34
N GLU A 31 7.31 -21.69 -0.63
CA GLU A 31 6.92 -22.04 -2.00
C GLU A 31 8.02 -21.81 -3.04
N ASN A 32 9.10 -21.09 -2.71
CA ASN A 32 10.17 -20.75 -3.64
C ASN A 32 11.57 -21.07 -3.11
N ALA A 33 11.69 -22.07 -2.24
CA ALA A 33 12.97 -22.53 -1.65
C ALA A 33 13.81 -21.40 -1.02
N GLY A 34 13.17 -20.32 -0.56
CA GLY A 34 13.81 -19.14 0.03
C GLY A 34 14.34 -18.10 -0.98
N TYR A 35 14.15 -18.31 -2.28
CA TYR A 35 14.52 -17.35 -3.31
C TYR A 35 13.54 -16.19 -3.36
N LYS A 36 14.07 -14.97 -3.53
CA LYS A 36 13.25 -13.77 -3.65
C LYS A 36 12.39 -13.80 -4.90
N TYR A 37 11.15 -13.35 -4.79
CA TYR A 37 10.30 -13.19 -5.97
C TYR A 37 10.72 -12.00 -6.83
N SER A 38 10.65 -12.20 -8.15
CA SER A 38 10.71 -11.09 -9.10
C SER A 38 9.38 -10.33 -9.11
N LEU A 39 9.38 -9.10 -9.63
CA LEU A 39 8.14 -8.33 -9.80
C LEU A 39 7.15 -9.01 -10.74
N GLU A 40 7.63 -9.73 -11.76
CA GLU A 40 6.77 -10.55 -12.63
C GLU A 40 6.09 -11.67 -11.83
N ARG A 41 6.86 -12.41 -11.02
CA ARG A 41 6.30 -13.51 -10.23
C ARG A 41 5.29 -13.02 -9.20
N LEU A 42 5.56 -11.90 -8.54
CA LEU A 42 4.59 -11.28 -7.64
C LEU A 42 3.33 -10.81 -8.39
N GLY A 43 3.47 -10.33 -9.63
CA GLY A 43 2.35 -9.99 -10.49
C GLY A 43 1.48 -11.20 -10.81
N GLU A 44 2.10 -12.33 -11.17
CA GLU A 44 1.39 -13.61 -11.40
C GLU A 44 0.62 -14.08 -10.16
N LEU A 45 1.25 -14.04 -8.98
CA LEU A 45 0.63 -14.47 -7.71
C LEU A 45 -0.55 -13.58 -7.32
N THR A 46 -0.44 -12.27 -7.53
CA THR A 46 -1.46 -11.30 -7.13
C THR A 46 -2.53 -11.04 -8.20
N GLY A 47 -2.31 -11.52 -9.44
CA GLY A 47 -3.13 -11.18 -10.59
C GLY A 47 -3.05 -9.68 -10.96
N LEU A 48 -1.96 -9.02 -10.59
CA LEU A 48 -1.69 -7.60 -10.85
C LEU A 48 -0.53 -7.47 -11.86
N ASN A 49 -0.43 -6.34 -12.54
CA ASN A 49 0.76 -6.07 -13.35
C ASN A 49 1.98 -5.76 -12.45
N SER A 50 3.17 -6.06 -12.95
CA SER A 50 4.44 -5.85 -12.22
C SER A 50 4.65 -4.40 -11.79
N GLU A 51 4.17 -3.44 -12.57
CA GLU A 51 4.21 -2.00 -12.24
C GLU A 51 3.32 -1.65 -11.04
N THR A 52 2.12 -2.19 -10.95
CA THR A 52 1.21 -1.97 -9.81
C THR A 52 1.76 -2.63 -8.55
N VAL A 53 2.27 -3.85 -8.66
CA VAL A 53 2.94 -4.52 -7.53
C VAL A 53 4.10 -3.66 -7.02
N LYS A 54 4.94 -3.15 -7.93
CA LYS A 54 6.02 -2.23 -7.57
C LYS A 54 5.49 -0.98 -6.87
N ASN A 55 4.42 -0.37 -7.37
CA ASN A 55 3.83 0.82 -6.74
C ASN A 55 3.29 0.54 -5.33
N VAL A 56 2.72 -0.64 -5.09
CA VAL A 56 2.29 -1.07 -3.75
C VAL A 56 3.50 -1.26 -2.82
N LEU A 57 4.55 -1.93 -3.29
CA LEU A 57 5.77 -2.20 -2.50
C LEU A 57 6.65 -0.97 -2.24
N ASP A 58 6.56 0.03 -3.13
CA ASP A 58 7.20 1.34 -3.00
C ASP A 58 6.31 2.36 -2.26
N SER A 59 5.12 1.96 -1.77
CA SER A 59 4.16 2.85 -1.12
C SER A 59 3.79 4.10 -1.95
N LYS A 60 3.78 3.99 -3.27
CA LYS A 60 3.47 5.10 -4.21
C LYS A 60 1.98 5.40 -4.37
N GLY A 61 1.14 4.62 -3.69
CA GLY A 61 -0.31 4.76 -3.69
C GLY A 61 -0.97 3.90 -4.75
N SER A 62 -2.04 3.21 -4.35
CA SER A 62 -2.85 2.33 -5.20
C SER A 62 -4.31 2.42 -4.77
N ASP A 63 -5.25 1.91 -5.55
CA ASP A 63 -6.63 1.84 -5.08
C ASP A 63 -6.81 0.76 -4.00
N LYS A 64 -7.87 0.87 -3.20
CA LYS A 64 -8.16 -0.09 -2.11
C LYS A 64 -8.32 -1.53 -2.63
N GLY A 65 -8.91 -1.72 -3.81
CA GLY A 65 -9.12 -3.06 -4.38
C GLY A 65 -7.80 -3.73 -4.73
N THR A 66 -6.86 -2.98 -5.28
CA THR A 66 -5.49 -3.44 -5.54
C THR A 66 -4.78 -3.86 -4.25
N LEU A 67 -4.87 -3.06 -3.18
CA LEU A 67 -4.26 -3.42 -1.88
C LEU A 67 -4.88 -4.70 -1.32
N VAL A 68 -6.20 -4.84 -1.37
CA VAL A 68 -6.91 -6.03 -0.92
C VAL A 68 -6.44 -7.26 -1.68
N ARG A 69 -6.44 -7.23 -3.02
CA ARG A 69 -5.96 -8.35 -3.84
C ARG A 69 -4.53 -8.74 -3.53
N CYS A 70 -3.66 -7.74 -3.35
CA CYS A 70 -2.26 -7.98 -3.02
C CYS A 70 -2.12 -8.69 -1.66
N PHE A 71 -2.90 -8.30 -0.66
CA PHE A 71 -2.91 -8.95 0.66
C PHE A 71 -3.50 -10.36 0.60
N GLU A 72 -4.64 -10.53 -0.07
CA GLU A 72 -5.33 -11.81 -0.20
C GLU A 72 -4.49 -12.87 -0.92
N ALA A 73 -3.67 -12.46 -1.90
CA ALA A 73 -2.75 -13.35 -2.60
C ALA A 73 -1.73 -14.04 -1.68
N PHE A 74 -1.43 -13.44 -0.53
CA PHE A 74 -0.54 -14.02 0.49
C PHE A 74 -1.31 -14.49 1.74
N GLY A 75 -2.64 -14.60 1.65
CA GLY A 75 -3.50 -15.02 2.76
C GLY A 75 -3.59 -13.99 3.90
N LEU A 76 -3.36 -12.71 3.61
CA LEU A 76 -3.54 -11.63 4.57
C LEU A 76 -4.89 -10.94 4.35
N THR A 77 -5.41 -10.35 5.42
CA THR A 77 -6.53 -9.41 5.36
C THR A 77 -5.99 -7.99 5.51
N LEU A 78 -6.41 -7.09 4.61
CA LEU A 78 -6.07 -5.67 4.67
C LEU A 78 -6.91 -4.97 5.73
N GLU A 79 -6.26 -4.47 6.78
CA GLU A 79 -6.92 -3.74 7.87
C GLU A 79 -6.86 -2.22 7.66
N GLU A 80 -7.72 -1.46 8.35
CA GLU A 80 -7.74 0.01 8.22
C GLU A 80 -6.47 0.68 8.76
N SER A 81 -5.72 0.01 9.64
CA SER A 81 -4.40 0.44 10.12
C SER A 81 -3.28 0.22 9.10
N ASP A 82 -3.49 -0.67 8.12
CA ASP A 82 -2.46 -1.04 7.15
C ASP A 82 -2.32 -0.01 6.03
N TYR A 83 -3.27 0.93 5.90
CA TYR A 83 -3.26 1.94 4.84
C TYR A 83 -3.82 3.29 5.29
N VAL A 84 -3.36 4.34 4.61
CA VAL A 84 -3.87 5.71 4.76
C VAL A 84 -4.24 6.29 3.41
N SER A 85 -5.05 7.35 3.37
CA SER A 85 -5.27 8.07 2.12
C SER A 85 -3.98 8.79 1.70
N ALA A 86 -3.70 8.85 0.40
CA ALA A 86 -2.51 9.56 -0.11
C ALA A 86 -2.47 11.04 0.32
N VAL A 87 -3.64 11.67 0.46
CA VAL A 87 -3.74 13.03 1.01
C VAL A 87 -3.33 13.08 2.48
N ARG A 88 -3.77 12.12 3.30
CA ARG A 88 -3.37 12.06 4.72
C ARG A 88 -1.90 11.74 4.88
N ALA A 89 -1.34 10.88 4.02
CA ALA A 89 0.10 10.61 4.00
C ALA A 89 0.91 11.87 3.68
N ALA A 90 0.48 12.68 2.70
CA ALA A 90 1.14 13.95 2.37
C ALA A 90 1.07 14.96 3.53
N VAL A 91 -0.05 15.03 4.23
CA VAL A 91 -0.21 15.87 5.43
C VAL A 91 0.72 15.42 6.56
N LEU A 92 0.83 14.11 6.81
CA LEU A 92 1.71 13.57 7.86
C LEU A 92 3.22 13.73 7.56
N SER A 93 3.58 13.88 6.29
CA SER A 93 4.97 14.04 5.85
C SER A 93 5.40 15.51 5.70
N ASP A 94 4.48 16.46 5.85
CA ASP A 94 4.79 17.89 5.87
C ASP A 94 5.00 18.37 7.33
N PRO A 95 6.24 18.60 7.78
CA PRO A 95 6.52 19.06 9.14
C PRO A 95 5.96 20.47 9.43
N ASN A 96 5.54 21.23 8.41
CA ASN A 96 4.97 22.56 8.54
C ASN A 96 3.43 22.60 8.48
N PHE A 97 2.75 21.45 8.38
CA PHE A 97 1.28 21.41 8.39
C PHE A 97 0.73 21.63 9.81
N VAL A 98 0.61 22.89 10.21
CA VAL A 98 -0.13 23.30 11.41
C VAL A 98 -1.62 23.13 11.11
N GLY A 99 -2.20 22.05 11.65
CA GLY A 99 -3.62 21.72 11.46
C GLY A 99 -4.52 22.90 11.83
N ARG A 100 -5.45 23.23 10.93
CA ARG A 100 -6.46 24.28 11.14
C ARG A 100 -7.56 23.76 12.07
N ASP A 101 -7.25 23.56 13.34
CA ASP A 101 -8.20 23.21 14.40
C ASP A 101 -8.17 24.26 15.53
N GLU A 102 -8.30 25.54 15.17
CA GLU A 102 -8.67 26.63 16.08
C GLU A 102 -9.51 27.70 15.35
N ALA A 103 -10.72 27.34 14.89
CA ALA A 103 -11.66 28.34 14.36
C ALA A 103 -13.15 27.99 14.55
N ILE A 104 -13.51 27.23 15.59
CA ILE A 104 -14.89 27.20 16.09
C ILE A 104 -14.83 27.37 17.61
N ALA A 105 -14.50 28.57 18.05
CA ALA A 105 -14.81 29.04 19.40
C ALA A 105 -15.30 30.48 19.28
N THR A 106 -16.52 30.68 19.80
CA THR A 106 -17.28 31.94 19.97
C THR A 106 -18.26 32.28 18.85
#